data_AF-A0AAC9UFV8-F1
#
_entry.id   AF-A0AAC9UFV8-F1
#
_cell.length_a   1.000
_cell.length_b   1.000
_cell.length_c   1.000
_cell.angle_alpha   90.00
_cell.angle_beta   90.00
_cell.angle_gamma   90.00
#
_symmetry.space_group_name_H-M   'P 1'
#
loop_
_entity.id
_entity.type
_entity.pdbx_description
1 polymer ?
#
loop_
_entity_poly.entity_id
_entity_poly.type
_entity_poly.pdbx_seq_one_letter_code
_entity_poly.pdbx_strand_id
1 'polypeptide(L)'
;MGRNHCSRCSGICIKFFANVSPSKALLTRDYALGIIEVAKVNNAFCNSLSIENCFPPFKSELPTFNLKIEEVERLAEVCGGKDIFHSASSEWGDFGKYSIPGKVDVFLTSQLDSPAPISFEERKKLFIENIIKPFGERVTALNEFEKVNLLINLLPFSAFHEESEEEKRLETEKNEKLKHLETLLNEFEISKLHNEYLNEQRNDEFEKLDVQQCRLWITKRAYELGWNSKLFNNDGYGTSHNRHENDLERIGKKYQRIALDELQARLADNYWELQGWPEKPCIYKYSHQNFRRDYEPTILPLKEQVKTQNTNSWMTAPNIELPNVAEKDLKAWPFKENPTLFFEQNFLKVDESGNSWFTLYEYNSDKQRYKEPNVGEHGLRFEEFRFLYCVFVEKNEKMNFINSLKSQNKIDGHSFRPVEFTDGPYLLEAFWRSTWESGKFSENLFHNDKSIEFAIPATRYLWESHLDKSLPEGFTIHMPQKWLAEELNLSISKSDISKWVDKDNNVVFQSMDNTDDRTAVLINQDILSSYSNKFNIEPVWLMISERSAFPNGSNSHFCGRRSEGIAWLEEGNWKTFKWNRDTKR
;
A
#
# COMPACT_ATOMS: atom_id res chain seq x y z
N MET A 1 2.83 -39.81 -7.34
CA MET A 1 2.19 -38.50 -7.08
C MET A 1 2.32 -37.52 -8.26
N GLY A 2 3.50 -37.36 -8.91
CA GLY A 2 3.70 -36.38 -9.99
C GLY A 2 2.74 -36.43 -11.20
N ARG A 3 2.28 -37.62 -11.65
CA ARG A 3 1.35 -37.72 -12.80
C ARG A 3 -0.03 -37.08 -12.53
N ASN A 4 -0.52 -37.14 -11.29
CA ASN A 4 -1.83 -36.57 -10.93
C ASN A 4 -1.78 -35.04 -10.82
N HIS A 5 -0.67 -34.47 -10.34
CA HIS A 5 -0.47 -33.02 -10.30
C HIS A 5 -0.30 -32.43 -11.70
N CYS A 6 0.46 -33.10 -12.56
CA CYS A 6 0.64 -32.74 -13.97
C CYS A 6 -0.70 -32.74 -14.74
N SER A 7 -1.55 -33.75 -14.54
CA SER A 7 -2.89 -33.82 -15.14
C SER A 7 -3.82 -32.69 -14.66
N ARG A 8 -3.82 -32.37 -13.35
CA ARG A 8 -4.62 -31.27 -12.80
C ARG A 8 -4.18 -29.90 -13.31
N CYS A 9 -2.87 -29.63 -13.31
CA CYS A 9 -2.32 -28.39 -13.85
C CYS A 9 -2.67 -28.22 -15.32
N SER A 10 -2.53 -29.29 -16.11
CA SER A 10 -2.89 -29.27 -17.54
C SER A 10 -4.37 -28.99 -17.76
N GLY A 11 -5.25 -29.58 -16.95
CA GLY A 11 -6.69 -29.30 -17.00
C GLY A 11 -7.03 -27.84 -16.69
N ILE A 12 -6.33 -27.22 -15.74
CA ILE A 12 -6.52 -25.80 -15.40
C ILE A 12 -6.02 -24.91 -16.55
N CYS A 13 -4.80 -25.13 -17.05
CA CYS A 13 -4.27 -24.40 -18.19
C CYS A 13 -5.23 -24.45 -19.39
N ILE A 14 -5.71 -25.65 -19.73
CA ILE A 14 -6.63 -25.85 -20.86
C ILE A 14 -7.95 -25.12 -20.63
N LYS A 15 -8.54 -25.27 -19.43
CA LYS A 15 -9.86 -24.71 -19.11
C LYS A 15 -9.86 -23.19 -19.07
N PHE A 16 -8.81 -22.58 -18.50
CA PHE A 16 -8.81 -21.15 -18.19
C PHE A 16 -8.02 -20.29 -19.20
N PHE A 17 -7.01 -20.86 -19.87
CA PHE A 17 -6.07 -20.08 -20.68
C PHE A 17 -5.90 -20.57 -22.13
N ALA A 18 -6.03 -21.88 -22.41
CA ALA A 18 -5.81 -22.41 -23.76
C ALA A 18 -6.98 -22.23 -24.74
N ASN A 19 -8.15 -21.84 -24.25
CA ASN A 19 -9.31 -21.56 -25.11
C ASN A 19 -9.20 -20.17 -25.75
N VAL A 20 -9.74 -20.03 -26.96
CA VAL A 20 -9.79 -18.76 -27.73
C VAL A 20 -10.48 -17.62 -26.96
N SER A 21 -11.26 -17.94 -25.92
CA SER A 21 -11.85 -16.98 -24.99
C SER A 21 -11.50 -17.39 -23.55
N PRO A 22 -10.54 -16.74 -22.89
CA PRO A 22 -10.21 -17.01 -21.49
C PRO A 22 -11.39 -16.65 -20.58
N SER A 23 -11.42 -17.22 -19.38
CA SER A 23 -12.43 -16.89 -18.36
C SER A 23 -12.59 -15.38 -18.25
N LYS A 24 -13.80 -14.84 -18.27
CA LYS A 24 -13.99 -13.38 -18.19
C LYS A 24 -13.94 -12.84 -16.75
N ALA A 25 -13.53 -13.63 -15.76
CA ALA A 25 -13.40 -13.18 -14.38
C ALA A 25 -11.93 -13.00 -14.00
N LEU A 26 -11.53 -11.76 -13.69
CA LEU A 26 -10.13 -11.39 -13.46
C LEU A 26 -9.50 -12.16 -12.28
N LEU A 27 -10.18 -12.22 -11.12
CA LEU A 27 -9.71 -12.98 -9.95
C LEU A 27 -9.63 -14.48 -10.22
N THR A 28 -10.57 -15.03 -10.99
CA THR A 28 -10.53 -16.45 -11.36
C THR A 28 -9.29 -16.77 -12.19
N ARG A 29 -8.86 -15.86 -13.09
CA ARG A 29 -7.59 -15.98 -13.81
C ARG A 29 -6.41 -15.95 -12.84
N ASP A 30 -6.39 -15.02 -11.89
CA ASP A 30 -5.30 -14.91 -10.91
C ASP A 30 -5.16 -16.16 -10.03
N TYR A 31 -6.29 -16.72 -9.55
CA TYR A 31 -6.29 -17.98 -8.80
C TYR A 31 -5.79 -19.17 -9.63
N ALA A 32 -6.26 -19.28 -10.89
CA ALA A 32 -5.80 -20.33 -11.79
C ALA A 32 -4.30 -20.22 -12.10
N LEU A 33 -3.81 -18.98 -12.31
CA LEU A 33 -2.40 -18.69 -12.52
C LEU A 33 -1.56 -19.05 -11.28
N GLY A 34 -2.02 -18.70 -10.07
CA GLY A 34 -1.35 -19.05 -8.83
C GLY A 34 -1.14 -20.57 -8.68
N ILE A 35 -2.15 -21.39 -9.00
CA ILE A 35 -2.02 -22.87 -8.97
C ILE A 35 -0.93 -23.35 -9.96
N ILE A 36 -0.88 -22.76 -11.15
CA ILE A 36 0.09 -23.11 -12.19
C ILE A 36 1.52 -22.71 -11.76
N GLU A 37 1.68 -21.51 -11.22
CA GLU A 37 2.97 -20.99 -10.75
C GLU A 37 3.51 -21.82 -9.57
N VAL A 38 2.67 -22.16 -8.58
CA VAL A 38 3.06 -23.07 -7.49
C VAL A 38 3.51 -24.42 -8.04
N ALA A 39 2.78 -24.98 -9.01
CA ALA A 39 3.17 -26.24 -9.64
C ALA A 39 4.53 -26.12 -10.36
N LYS A 40 4.82 -24.99 -11.02
CA LYS A 40 6.12 -24.73 -11.65
C LYS A 40 7.25 -24.66 -10.63
N VAL A 41 7.07 -23.89 -9.56
CA VAL A 41 8.06 -23.75 -8.46
C VAL A 41 8.37 -25.10 -7.81
N ASN A 42 7.37 -25.98 -7.70
CA ASN A 42 7.52 -27.32 -7.11
C ASN A 42 7.92 -28.41 -8.12
N ASN A 43 8.36 -28.05 -9.33
CA ASN A 43 8.73 -29.00 -10.40
C ASN A 43 7.62 -30.02 -10.74
N ALA A 44 6.35 -29.62 -10.58
CA ALA A 44 5.15 -30.42 -10.85
C ALA A 44 4.39 -29.97 -12.12
N PHE A 45 4.90 -28.94 -12.81
CA PHE A 45 4.31 -28.39 -14.03
C PHE A 45 4.52 -29.32 -15.25
N CYS A 46 3.58 -29.28 -16.19
CA CYS A 46 3.62 -30.10 -17.39
C CYS A 46 4.46 -29.41 -18.48
N ASN A 47 5.63 -29.97 -18.83
CA ASN A 47 6.55 -29.38 -19.82
C ASN A 47 5.99 -29.26 -21.25
N SER A 48 4.83 -29.88 -21.54
CA SER A 48 4.16 -29.74 -22.85
C SER A 48 3.34 -28.44 -22.98
N LEU A 49 3.17 -27.69 -21.89
CA LEU A 49 2.45 -26.42 -21.86
C LEU A 49 3.43 -25.25 -21.75
N SER A 50 3.11 -24.14 -22.41
CA SER A 50 3.81 -22.87 -22.22
C SER A 50 3.10 -22.08 -21.12
N ILE A 51 3.85 -21.74 -20.06
CA ILE A 51 3.33 -20.92 -18.96
C ILE A 51 3.11 -19.47 -19.40
N GLU A 52 3.84 -19.02 -20.42
CA GLU A 52 3.74 -17.69 -21.01
C GLU A 52 2.31 -17.43 -21.52
N ASN A 53 1.65 -18.46 -22.04
CA ASN A 53 0.25 -18.41 -22.48
C ASN A 53 -0.77 -18.28 -21.33
N CYS A 54 -0.33 -18.39 -20.07
CA CYS A 54 -1.19 -18.24 -18.89
C CYS A 54 -1.16 -16.82 -18.32
N PHE A 55 -0.29 -15.94 -18.84
CA PHE A 55 -0.24 -14.54 -18.43
C PHE A 55 -1.11 -13.66 -19.35
N PRO A 56 -1.77 -12.64 -18.79
CA PRO A 56 -2.39 -11.56 -19.57
C PRO A 56 -1.32 -10.74 -20.33
N PRO A 57 -1.71 -9.94 -21.34
CA PRO A 57 -3.08 -9.71 -21.80
C PRO A 57 -3.61 -10.85 -22.68
N PHE A 58 -4.90 -11.13 -22.56
CA PHE A 58 -5.58 -12.08 -23.43
C PHE A 58 -6.41 -11.38 -24.52
N LYS A 59 -6.83 -12.10 -25.56
CA LYS A 59 -7.60 -11.53 -26.69
C LYS A 59 -9.10 -11.37 -26.37
N SER A 60 -9.43 -10.74 -25.26
CA SER A 60 -10.84 -10.44 -24.92
C SER A 60 -11.39 -9.33 -25.81
N GLU A 61 -12.67 -9.43 -26.16
CA GLU A 61 -13.41 -8.37 -26.87
C GLU A 61 -13.38 -7.04 -26.12
N LEU A 62 -13.09 -5.96 -26.84
CA LEU A 62 -13.16 -4.59 -26.35
C LEU A 62 -14.54 -4.26 -25.74
N PRO A 63 -14.60 -3.58 -24.59
CA PRO A 63 -15.84 -3.02 -24.08
C PRO A 63 -16.41 -1.98 -25.03
N THR A 64 -17.73 -1.96 -25.20
CA THR A 64 -18.42 -0.92 -25.96
C THR A 64 -18.72 0.28 -25.06
N PHE A 65 -18.08 1.41 -25.35
CA PHE A 65 -18.41 2.69 -24.75
C PHE A 65 -19.28 3.53 -25.71
N ASN A 66 -19.76 4.70 -25.25
CA ASN A 66 -20.82 5.52 -25.86
C ASN A 66 -22.24 4.99 -25.63
N LEU A 67 -22.47 4.39 -24.48
CA LEU A 67 -23.80 3.96 -24.03
C LEU A 67 -24.62 5.18 -23.60
N LYS A 68 -25.88 5.21 -24.04
CA LYS A 68 -26.86 6.21 -23.61
C LYS A 68 -27.62 5.71 -22.39
N ILE A 69 -27.75 6.55 -21.37
CA ILE A 69 -28.42 6.17 -20.12
C ILE A 69 -29.86 5.74 -20.35
N GLU A 70 -30.56 6.37 -21.30
CA GLU A 70 -31.96 6.08 -21.65
C GLU A 70 -32.12 4.70 -22.32
N GLU A 71 -31.08 4.19 -22.99
CA GLU A 71 -31.09 2.83 -23.56
C GLU A 71 -30.94 1.78 -22.45
N VAL A 72 -30.07 2.03 -21.49
CA VAL A 72 -29.87 1.13 -20.34
C VAL A 72 -31.09 1.14 -19.42
N GLU A 73 -31.73 2.29 -19.24
CA GLU A 73 -32.97 2.39 -18.46
C GLU A 73 -34.13 1.64 -19.11
N ARG A 74 -34.31 1.76 -20.44
CA ARG A 74 -35.34 1.00 -21.17
C ARG A 74 -35.11 -0.52 -21.04
N LEU A 75 -33.86 -0.98 -21.06
CA LEU A 75 -33.55 -2.39 -20.83
C LEU A 75 -33.97 -2.84 -19.43
N ALA A 76 -33.73 -2.02 -18.41
CA ALA A 76 -34.15 -2.30 -17.03
C ALA A 76 -35.69 -2.47 -16.93
N GLU A 77 -36.44 -1.61 -17.60
CA GLU A 77 -37.92 -1.70 -17.67
C GLU A 77 -38.39 -3.00 -18.32
N VAL A 78 -37.75 -3.41 -19.43
CA VAL A 78 -38.06 -4.67 -20.12
C VAL A 78 -37.77 -5.89 -19.23
N CYS A 79 -36.69 -5.85 -18.44
CA CYS A 79 -36.35 -6.88 -17.45
C CYS A 79 -37.25 -6.83 -16.19
N GLY A 80 -38.13 -5.84 -16.10
CA GLY A 80 -39.18 -5.69 -15.10
C GLY A 80 -38.72 -5.17 -13.73
N GLY A 81 -37.60 -4.43 -13.68
CA GLY A 81 -37.18 -3.74 -12.46
C GLY A 81 -35.99 -2.81 -12.67
N LYS A 82 -35.98 -1.66 -11.97
CA LYS A 82 -34.92 -0.64 -12.05
C LYS A 82 -33.89 -0.72 -10.92
N ASP A 83 -33.94 -1.74 -10.06
CA ASP A 83 -33.09 -1.74 -8.87
C ASP A 83 -31.58 -1.87 -9.20
N ILE A 84 -31.22 -2.71 -10.16
CA ILE A 84 -29.83 -2.80 -10.66
C ILE A 84 -29.43 -1.46 -11.28
N PHE A 85 -30.35 -0.83 -12.02
CA PHE A 85 -30.11 0.47 -12.66
C PHE A 85 -29.82 1.54 -11.60
N HIS A 86 -30.73 1.78 -10.67
CA HIS A 86 -30.54 2.77 -9.59
C HIS A 86 -29.30 2.47 -8.74
N SER A 87 -28.93 1.19 -8.59
CA SER A 87 -27.77 0.80 -7.80
C SER A 87 -26.43 1.00 -8.51
N ALA A 88 -26.33 0.87 -9.84
CA ALA A 88 -25.04 0.83 -10.54
C ALA A 88 -24.86 1.85 -11.68
N SER A 89 -25.92 2.45 -12.21
CA SER A 89 -25.84 3.29 -13.41
C SER A 89 -25.31 4.70 -13.17
N SER A 90 -25.16 5.13 -11.91
CA SER A 90 -24.73 6.49 -11.55
C SER A 90 -23.96 6.51 -10.23
N GLU A 91 -23.38 7.67 -9.90
CA GLU A 91 -22.71 7.94 -8.61
C GLU A 91 -23.66 8.02 -7.40
N TRP A 92 -24.97 8.03 -7.63
CA TRP A 92 -25.98 8.05 -6.57
C TRP A 92 -26.35 6.66 -6.07
N GLY A 93 -26.03 5.62 -6.86
CA GLY A 93 -26.25 4.23 -6.50
C GLY A 93 -25.12 3.67 -5.63
N ASP A 94 -25.46 2.86 -4.64
CA ASP A 94 -24.49 2.20 -3.72
C ASP A 94 -23.35 1.50 -4.48
N PHE A 95 -23.69 0.60 -5.40
CA PHE A 95 -22.69 -0.13 -6.19
C PHE A 95 -21.92 0.79 -7.14
N GLY A 96 -22.61 1.73 -7.80
CA GLY A 96 -22.01 2.70 -8.72
C GLY A 96 -21.06 3.70 -8.05
N LYS A 97 -21.29 3.99 -6.78
CA LYS A 97 -20.47 4.87 -5.95
C LYS A 97 -19.28 4.16 -5.32
N TYR A 98 -19.52 3.02 -4.67
CA TYR A 98 -18.52 2.40 -3.78
C TYR A 98 -17.80 1.19 -4.38
N SER A 99 -18.37 0.52 -5.38
CA SER A 99 -17.79 -0.72 -5.93
C SER A 99 -17.08 -0.52 -7.27
N ILE A 100 -17.63 0.33 -8.15
CA ILE A 100 -17.12 0.49 -9.53
C ILE A 100 -15.85 1.36 -9.61
N PRO A 101 -15.82 2.60 -9.08
CA PRO A 101 -14.74 3.55 -9.41
C PRO A 101 -13.35 3.02 -9.09
N GLY A 102 -13.11 2.55 -7.85
CA GLY A 102 -11.79 2.05 -7.44
C GLY A 102 -11.30 0.79 -8.18
N LYS A 103 -12.15 0.15 -8.99
CA LYS A 103 -11.80 -1.03 -9.81
C LYS A 103 -11.56 -0.69 -11.28
N VAL A 104 -12.01 0.47 -11.76
CA VAL A 104 -11.92 0.86 -13.17
C VAL A 104 -11.13 2.15 -13.40
N ASP A 105 -11.01 3.02 -12.40
CA ASP A 105 -10.34 4.33 -12.50
C ASP A 105 -8.82 4.23 -12.76
N VAL A 106 -8.24 3.06 -12.49
CA VAL A 106 -6.83 2.78 -12.77
C VAL A 106 -6.55 2.54 -14.25
N PHE A 107 -7.57 2.30 -15.08
CA PHE A 107 -7.39 2.04 -16.51
C PHE A 107 -7.39 3.34 -17.33
N LEU A 108 -6.50 3.39 -18.31
CA LEU A 108 -6.26 4.55 -19.17
C LEU A 108 -7.06 4.45 -20.47
N THR A 109 -7.27 5.58 -21.15
CA THR A 109 -7.90 5.59 -22.49
C THR A 109 -7.02 4.96 -23.58
N SER A 110 -5.72 4.82 -23.31
CA SER A 110 -4.73 4.25 -24.23
C SER A 110 -4.83 2.72 -24.29
N GLN A 111 -4.95 2.18 -25.51
CA GLN A 111 -4.97 0.73 -25.75
C GLN A 111 -3.54 0.15 -25.75
N LEU A 112 -3.43 -1.15 -25.46
CA LEU A 112 -2.13 -1.85 -25.35
C LEU A 112 -1.39 -2.00 -26.70
N ASP A 113 -2.07 -1.82 -27.82
CA ASP A 113 -1.46 -1.77 -29.15
C ASP A 113 -0.74 -0.44 -29.44
N SER A 114 -0.99 0.57 -28.59
CA SER A 114 -0.38 1.88 -28.65
C SER A 114 0.81 1.96 -27.68
N PRO A 115 1.78 2.89 -27.91
CA PRO A 115 2.88 3.10 -26.99
C PRO A 115 2.42 3.39 -25.56
N ALA A 116 3.29 3.10 -24.59
CA ALA A 116 3.03 3.43 -23.19
C ALA A 116 2.66 4.91 -23.03
N PRO A 117 1.55 5.23 -22.36
CA PRO A 117 1.16 6.61 -22.15
C PRO A 117 2.18 7.32 -21.25
N ILE A 118 2.38 8.60 -21.51
CA ILE A 118 3.25 9.48 -20.71
C ILE A 118 2.39 10.45 -19.91
N SER A 119 2.86 10.86 -18.73
CA SER A 119 2.11 11.77 -17.86
C SER A 119 1.92 13.14 -18.52
N PHE A 120 0.96 13.94 -18.06
CA PHE A 120 0.82 15.33 -18.50
C PHE A 120 2.08 16.15 -18.18
N GLU A 121 2.72 15.90 -17.04
CA GLU A 121 3.97 16.57 -16.67
C GLU A 121 5.12 16.24 -17.63
N GLU A 122 5.29 14.96 -18.02
CA GLU A 122 6.32 14.62 -19.01
C GLU A 122 5.97 15.18 -20.40
N ARG A 123 4.68 15.25 -20.77
CA ARG A 123 4.24 15.93 -22.01
C ARG A 123 4.61 17.42 -22.01
N LYS A 124 4.34 18.14 -20.92
CA LYS A 124 4.74 19.55 -20.73
C LYS A 124 6.24 19.71 -20.88
N LYS A 125 7.01 18.86 -20.21
CA LYS A 125 8.47 18.88 -20.27
C LYS A 125 8.99 18.64 -21.68
N LEU A 126 8.47 17.64 -22.39
CA LEU A 126 8.84 17.35 -23.77
C LEU A 126 8.42 18.46 -24.73
N PHE A 127 7.28 19.12 -24.51
CA PHE A 127 6.87 20.31 -25.26
C PHE A 127 7.91 21.44 -25.08
N ILE A 128 8.28 21.75 -23.83
CA ILE A 128 9.29 22.77 -23.55
C ILE A 128 10.63 22.38 -24.19
N GLU A 129 11.08 21.13 -24.03
CA GLU A 129 12.39 20.68 -24.50
C GLU A 129 12.53 20.63 -26.02
N ASN A 130 11.49 20.16 -26.72
CA ASN A 130 11.56 19.92 -28.15
C ASN A 130 10.97 21.04 -29.01
N ILE A 131 10.01 21.81 -28.50
CA ILE A 131 9.30 22.85 -29.27
C ILE A 131 9.75 24.25 -28.85
N ILE A 132 10.01 24.50 -27.56
CA ILE A 132 10.31 25.84 -27.05
C ILE A 132 11.82 26.10 -26.97
N LYS A 133 12.56 25.31 -26.17
CA LYS A 133 14.00 25.49 -25.90
C LYS A 133 14.90 25.63 -27.13
N PRO A 134 14.64 24.94 -28.27
CA PRO A 134 15.49 25.08 -29.45
C PRO A 134 15.45 26.48 -30.09
N PHE A 135 14.45 27.31 -29.77
CA PHE A 135 14.25 28.62 -30.39
C PHE A 135 14.16 29.73 -29.31
N GLY A 136 15.17 30.62 -29.26
CA GLY A 136 15.26 31.66 -28.22
C GLY A 136 14.06 32.63 -28.19
N GLU A 137 13.45 32.92 -29.34
CA GLU A 137 12.25 33.75 -29.44
C GLU A 137 11.04 33.09 -28.78
N ARG A 138 10.88 31.77 -28.93
CA ARG A 138 9.81 30.99 -28.28
C ARG A 138 10.00 30.95 -26.76
N VAL A 139 11.24 30.78 -26.28
CA VAL A 139 11.56 30.84 -24.84
C VAL A 139 11.17 32.20 -24.26
N THR A 140 11.46 33.28 -24.97
CA THR A 140 11.12 34.64 -24.53
C THR A 140 9.60 34.83 -24.48
N ALA A 141 8.90 34.44 -25.55
CA ALA A 141 7.44 34.54 -25.61
C ALA A 141 6.74 33.71 -24.51
N LEU A 142 7.21 32.49 -24.24
CA LEU A 142 6.67 31.65 -23.17
C LEU A 142 6.90 32.27 -21.79
N ASN A 143 8.12 32.78 -21.52
CA ASN A 143 8.43 33.45 -20.25
C ASN A 143 7.58 34.71 -20.03
N GLU A 144 7.26 35.46 -21.09
CA GLU A 144 6.36 36.61 -21.00
C GLU A 144 4.93 36.18 -20.65
N PHE A 145 4.44 35.11 -21.29
CA PHE A 145 3.14 34.52 -20.96
C PHE A 145 3.09 34.01 -19.51
N GLU A 146 4.06 33.21 -19.08
CA GLU A 146 4.11 32.62 -17.73
C GLU A 146 4.17 33.71 -16.64
N LYS A 147 4.88 34.81 -16.88
CA LYS A 147 4.93 35.95 -15.95
C LYS A 147 3.55 36.57 -15.72
N VAL A 148 2.77 36.77 -16.78
CA VAL A 148 1.42 37.33 -16.67
C VAL A 148 0.48 36.32 -16.00
N ASN A 149 0.59 35.04 -16.35
CA ASN A 149 -0.19 33.97 -15.73
C ASN A 149 0.08 33.85 -14.22
N LEU A 150 1.34 33.99 -13.80
CA LEU A 150 1.72 34.02 -12.38
C LEU A 150 1.10 35.22 -11.64
N LEU A 151 1.10 36.40 -12.26
CA LEU A 151 0.49 37.60 -11.65
C LEU A 151 -1.02 37.43 -11.45
N ILE A 152 -1.72 36.82 -12.40
CA ILE A 152 -3.14 36.49 -12.28
C ILE A 152 -3.39 35.53 -11.12
N ASN A 153 -2.57 34.47 -11.00
CA ASN A 153 -2.69 33.47 -9.94
C ASN A 153 -2.39 34.03 -8.52
N LEU A 154 -1.74 35.19 -8.41
CA LEU A 154 -1.44 35.85 -7.14
C LEU A 154 -2.54 36.81 -6.67
N LEU A 155 -3.56 37.07 -7.49
CA LEU A 155 -4.68 37.92 -7.11
C LEU A 155 -5.60 37.20 -6.10
N PRO A 156 -6.11 37.91 -5.08
CA PRO A 156 -6.97 37.31 -4.07
C PRO A 156 -8.31 36.86 -4.68
N PHE A 157 -8.53 35.55 -4.76
CA PHE A 157 -9.77 34.96 -5.26
C PHE A 157 -10.96 35.29 -4.36
N SER A 158 -11.90 36.12 -4.83
CA SER A 158 -13.18 36.39 -4.15
C SER A 158 -14.35 35.86 -4.97
N ALA A 159 -14.97 34.76 -4.51
CA ALA A 159 -16.09 34.10 -5.20
C ALA A 159 -17.39 34.95 -5.30
N PHE A 160 -17.39 36.18 -4.76
CA PHE A 160 -18.58 37.03 -4.63
C PHE A 160 -18.37 38.47 -5.14
N HIS A 161 -17.29 38.77 -5.88
CA HIS A 161 -17.06 40.09 -6.48
C HIS A 161 -17.02 40.05 -8.02
N GLU A 162 -17.50 41.12 -8.64
CA GLU A 162 -17.29 41.38 -10.07
C GLU A 162 -15.78 41.51 -10.35
N GLU A 163 -15.33 40.95 -11.48
CA GLU A 163 -13.93 41.06 -11.92
C GLU A 163 -13.44 42.51 -11.85
N SER A 164 -12.32 42.71 -11.16
CA SER A 164 -11.68 44.02 -11.06
C SER A 164 -11.14 44.48 -12.42
N GLU A 165 -10.99 45.79 -12.60
CA GLU A 165 -10.37 46.35 -13.81
C GLU A 165 -8.91 45.87 -14.00
N GLU A 166 -8.24 45.51 -12.91
CA GLU A 166 -6.89 44.94 -12.94
C GLU A 166 -6.89 43.49 -13.46
N GLU A 167 -7.85 42.67 -13.04
CA GLU A 167 -8.05 41.29 -13.54
C GLU A 167 -8.33 41.29 -15.05
N LYS A 168 -9.26 42.12 -15.53
CA LYS A 168 -9.58 42.22 -16.96
C LYS A 168 -8.38 42.65 -17.80
N ARG A 169 -7.58 43.58 -17.28
CA ARG A 169 -6.35 44.04 -17.94
C ARG A 169 -5.34 42.92 -18.06
N LEU A 170 -5.09 42.19 -16.97
CA LEU A 170 -4.14 41.08 -16.95
C LEU A 170 -4.61 39.92 -17.83
N GLU A 171 -5.91 39.62 -17.87
CA GLU A 171 -6.46 38.58 -18.74
C GLU A 171 -6.36 38.97 -20.23
N THR A 172 -6.54 40.25 -20.55
CA THR A 172 -6.27 40.76 -21.91
C THR A 172 -4.80 40.61 -22.28
N GLU A 173 -3.89 41.00 -21.38
CA GLU A 173 -2.44 40.87 -21.57
C GLU A 173 -2.02 39.40 -21.72
N LYS A 174 -2.57 38.49 -20.90
CA LYS A 174 -2.35 37.04 -21.00
C LYS A 174 -2.72 36.52 -22.39
N ASN A 175 -3.89 36.90 -22.89
CA ASN A 175 -4.36 36.51 -24.22
C ASN A 175 -3.46 37.07 -25.35
N GLU A 176 -2.98 38.31 -25.22
CA GLU A 176 -2.02 38.88 -26.17
C GLU A 176 -0.68 38.13 -26.18
N LYS A 177 -0.13 37.80 -25.00
CA LYS A 177 1.11 37.03 -24.87
C LYS A 177 0.96 35.60 -25.39
N LEU A 178 -0.17 34.95 -25.11
CA LEU A 178 -0.49 33.64 -25.67
C LEU A 178 -0.55 33.68 -27.20
N LYS A 179 -1.28 34.65 -27.75
CA LYS A 179 -1.38 34.82 -29.21
C LYS A 179 -0.03 35.10 -29.85
N HIS A 180 0.84 35.89 -29.20
CA HIS A 180 2.20 36.08 -29.67
C HIS A 180 2.98 34.77 -29.74
N LEU A 181 2.92 33.95 -28.68
CA LEU A 181 3.54 32.62 -28.69
C LEU A 181 2.99 31.74 -29.83
N GLU A 182 1.67 31.72 -30.04
CA GLU A 182 1.03 30.96 -31.13
C GLU A 182 1.54 31.36 -32.53
N THR A 183 1.83 32.65 -32.77
CA THR A 183 2.36 33.09 -34.07
C THR A 183 3.75 32.53 -34.39
N LEU A 184 4.48 32.04 -33.38
CA LEU A 184 5.80 31.42 -33.53
C LEU A 184 5.73 29.90 -33.73
N LEU A 185 4.53 29.33 -33.67
CA LEU A 185 4.26 27.89 -33.73
C LEU A 185 3.50 27.55 -35.01
N ASN A 186 3.70 26.33 -35.53
CA ASN A 186 2.85 25.79 -36.59
C ASN A 186 1.53 25.22 -36.02
N GLU A 187 0.58 24.91 -36.89
CA GLU A 187 -0.76 24.42 -36.50
C GLU A 187 -0.72 23.18 -35.58
N PHE A 188 0.21 22.26 -35.82
CA PHE A 188 0.41 21.08 -34.98
C PHE A 188 1.00 21.43 -33.61
N GLU A 189 1.99 22.31 -33.56
CA GLU A 189 2.60 22.81 -32.32
C GLU A 189 1.62 23.64 -31.48
N ILE A 190 0.73 24.42 -32.11
CA ILE A 190 -0.35 25.15 -31.43
C ILE A 190 -1.30 24.15 -30.78
N SER A 191 -1.71 23.11 -31.49
CA SER A 191 -2.54 22.04 -30.91
C SER A 191 -1.87 21.40 -29.68
N LYS A 192 -0.55 21.18 -29.72
CA LYS A 192 0.22 20.70 -28.56
C LYS A 192 0.29 21.72 -27.43
N LEU A 193 0.48 23.00 -27.72
CA LEU A 193 0.49 24.07 -26.71
C LEU A 193 -0.81 24.04 -25.90
N HIS A 194 -1.96 23.97 -26.58
CA HIS A 194 -3.27 23.95 -25.91
C HIS A 194 -3.57 22.64 -25.18
N ASN A 195 -3.28 21.49 -25.81
CA ASN A 195 -3.68 20.19 -25.25
C ASN A 195 -2.67 19.60 -24.25
N GLU A 196 -1.37 19.83 -24.45
CA GLU A 196 -0.29 19.27 -23.64
C GLU A 196 0.23 20.25 -22.58
N TYR A 197 0.32 21.56 -22.90
CA TYR A 197 0.96 22.54 -22.00
C TYR A 197 -0.03 23.38 -21.18
N LEU A 198 -1.03 24.01 -21.82
CA LEU A 198 -1.98 24.93 -21.18
C LEU A 198 -3.15 24.25 -20.46
N ASN A 199 -3.23 22.93 -20.52
CA ASN A 199 -4.32 22.16 -19.92
C ASN A 199 -4.13 22.06 -18.39
N GLU A 200 -4.34 23.16 -17.69
CA GLU A 200 -4.15 23.32 -16.24
C GLU A 200 -5.29 22.71 -15.39
N GLN A 201 -6.36 22.20 -16.03
CA GLN A 201 -7.57 21.73 -15.34
C GLN A 201 -7.57 20.23 -14.96
N ARG A 202 -6.46 19.51 -15.13
CA ARG A 202 -6.40 18.07 -14.83
C ARG A 202 -5.73 17.84 -13.47
N ASN A 203 -6.51 17.36 -12.52
CA ASN A 203 -6.00 16.86 -11.23
C ASN A 203 -5.26 15.52 -11.38
N ASP A 204 -5.57 14.75 -12.43
CA ASP A 204 -4.93 13.47 -12.73
C ASP A 204 -3.72 13.65 -13.66
N GLU A 205 -2.65 12.89 -13.43
CA GLU A 205 -1.44 12.89 -14.28
C GLU A 205 -1.64 12.15 -15.63
N PHE A 206 -2.69 11.34 -15.76
CA PHE A 206 -2.98 10.52 -16.93
C PHE A 206 -4.44 10.64 -17.36
N GLU A 207 -4.72 10.30 -18.63
CA GLU A 207 -6.09 10.27 -19.15
C GLU A 207 -6.75 8.92 -18.86
N LYS A 208 -7.65 8.91 -17.88
CA LYS A 208 -8.36 7.73 -17.39
C LYS A 208 -9.66 7.47 -18.17
N LEU A 209 -10.14 6.24 -18.13
CA LEU A 209 -11.44 5.88 -18.72
C LEU A 209 -12.60 6.59 -18.03
N ASP A 210 -13.67 6.85 -18.78
CA ASP A 210 -14.90 7.41 -18.23
C ASP A 210 -15.60 6.37 -17.32
N VAL A 211 -15.53 6.60 -16.01
CA VAL A 211 -16.18 5.79 -14.98
C VAL A 211 -17.70 5.71 -15.20
N GLN A 212 -18.34 6.75 -15.73
CA GLN A 212 -19.76 6.74 -16.02
C GLN A 212 -20.10 5.78 -17.17
N GLN A 213 -19.26 5.69 -18.19
CA GLN A 213 -19.42 4.67 -19.23
C GLN A 213 -19.24 3.25 -18.67
N CYS A 214 -18.31 3.07 -17.72
CA CYS A 214 -18.14 1.79 -17.03
C CYS A 214 -19.38 1.40 -16.21
N ARG A 215 -19.99 2.35 -15.49
CA ARG A 215 -21.26 2.17 -14.75
C ARG A 215 -22.40 1.71 -15.66
N LEU A 216 -22.57 2.38 -16.80
CA LEU A 216 -23.60 2.01 -17.79
C LEU A 216 -23.33 0.63 -18.40
N TRP A 217 -22.07 0.33 -18.71
CA TRP A 217 -21.68 -0.97 -19.25
C TRP A 217 -22.00 -2.10 -18.28
N ILE A 218 -21.62 -1.96 -17.00
CA ILE A 218 -21.88 -2.94 -15.94
C ILE A 218 -23.38 -3.13 -15.73
N THR A 219 -24.13 -2.03 -15.69
CA THR A 219 -25.59 -2.07 -15.51
C THR A 219 -26.27 -2.81 -16.66
N LYS A 220 -25.94 -2.45 -17.91
CA LYS A 220 -26.45 -3.12 -19.12
C LYS A 220 -26.08 -4.60 -19.10
N ARG A 221 -24.82 -4.92 -18.80
CA ARG A 221 -24.32 -6.28 -18.78
C ARG A 221 -24.99 -7.14 -17.70
N ALA A 222 -25.27 -6.59 -16.52
CA ALA A 222 -25.97 -7.29 -15.45
C ALA A 222 -27.38 -7.77 -15.87
N TYR A 223 -28.11 -6.97 -16.65
CA TYR A 223 -29.39 -7.39 -17.24
C TYR A 223 -29.20 -8.42 -18.37
N GLU A 224 -28.21 -8.22 -19.26
CA GLU A 224 -27.92 -9.16 -20.36
C GLU A 224 -27.48 -10.55 -19.89
N LEU A 225 -26.88 -10.65 -18.71
CA LEU A 225 -26.54 -11.92 -18.06
C LEU A 225 -27.79 -12.73 -17.65
N GLY A 226 -28.98 -12.11 -17.68
CA GLY A 226 -30.26 -12.80 -17.51
C GLY A 226 -30.99 -12.49 -16.21
N TRP A 227 -30.58 -11.48 -15.44
CA TRP A 227 -31.41 -11.01 -14.32
C TRP A 227 -32.77 -10.55 -14.84
N ASN A 228 -33.84 -11.03 -14.22
CA ASN A 228 -35.20 -10.67 -14.57
C ASN A 228 -36.09 -10.73 -13.32
N SER A 229 -36.90 -9.70 -13.09
CA SER A 229 -37.88 -9.64 -11.99
C SER A 229 -38.85 -10.82 -11.94
N LYS A 230 -39.16 -11.46 -13.08
CA LYS A 230 -39.99 -12.67 -13.14
C LYS A 230 -39.32 -13.88 -12.49
N LEU A 231 -37.99 -13.94 -12.54
CA LEU A 231 -37.19 -15.00 -11.91
C LEU A 231 -36.87 -14.66 -10.45
N PHE A 232 -36.71 -13.37 -10.14
CA PHE A 232 -36.25 -12.88 -8.84
C PHE A 232 -37.16 -11.76 -8.31
N ASN A 233 -38.45 -12.07 -8.19
CA ASN A 233 -39.49 -11.11 -7.78
C ASN A 233 -39.29 -10.51 -6.38
N ASN A 234 -38.52 -11.18 -5.52
CA ASN A 234 -38.23 -10.76 -4.16
C ASN A 234 -36.77 -10.27 -3.96
N ASP A 235 -36.06 -9.93 -5.04
CA ASP A 235 -34.67 -9.43 -4.95
C ASP A 235 -34.59 -8.09 -4.21
N GLY A 236 -34.07 -8.11 -2.98
CA GLY A 236 -33.98 -6.92 -2.10
C GLY A 236 -35.09 -6.80 -1.06
N TYR A 237 -36.03 -7.75 -1.00
CA TYR A 237 -37.01 -7.82 0.08
C TYR A 237 -36.41 -8.55 1.29
N GLY A 238 -35.96 -7.77 2.28
CA GLY A 238 -35.45 -8.27 3.55
C GLY A 238 -36.30 -7.89 4.76
N THR A 239 -36.25 -8.71 5.81
CA THR A 239 -37.04 -8.52 7.04
C THR A 239 -36.32 -7.67 8.10
N SER A 240 -35.03 -7.38 7.94
CA SER A 240 -34.24 -6.58 8.88
C SER A 240 -33.50 -5.44 8.17
N HIS A 241 -33.60 -4.23 8.72
CA HIS A 241 -32.90 -3.02 8.25
C HIS A 241 -31.62 -2.79 9.08
N ASN A 242 -30.80 -3.83 9.30
CA ASN A 242 -29.53 -3.63 9.99
C ASN A 242 -28.45 -3.27 8.95
N ARG A 243 -27.99 -2.01 8.95
CA ARG A 243 -26.94 -1.53 8.02
C ARG A 243 -25.56 -2.10 8.33
N HIS A 244 -25.39 -2.70 9.50
CA HIS A 244 -24.11 -3.24 9.98
C HIS A 244 -23.96 -4.75 9.74
N GLU A 245 -25.08 -5.48 9.64
CA GLU A 245 -25.13 -6.93 9.40
C GLU A 245 -26.00 -7.17 8.17
N ASN A 246 -25.41 -7.05 6.98
CA ASN A 246 -26.09 -7.35 5.71
C ASN A 246 -26.22 -8.87 5.54
N ASP A 247 -27.12 -9.50 6.30
CA ASP A 247 -27.41 -10.94 6.22
C ASP A 247 -28.18 -11.32 4.95
N LEU A 248 -28.61 -10.34 4.16
CA LEU A 248 -29.41 -10.55 2.95
C LEU A 248 -28.67 -10.02 1.72
N GLU A 249 -28.04 -10.95 1.00
CA GLU A 249 -27.37 -10.65 -0.25
C GLU A 249 -28.39 -10.63 -1.41
N ARG A 250 -28.50 -9.47 -2.08
CA ARG A 250 -29.33 -9.31 -3.27
C ARG A 250 -28.79 -10.09 -4.45
N ILE A 251 -29.67 -10.79 -5.16
CA ILE A 251 -29.31 -11.52 -6.38
C ILE A 251 -28.81 -10.54 -7.45
N GLY A 252 -29.47 -9.39 -7.63
CA GLY A 252 -29.02 -8.37 -8.59
C GLY A 252 -27.62 -7.85 -8.33
N LYS A 253 -27.19 -7.76 -7.05
CA LYS A 253 -25.81 -7.41 -6.69
C LYS A 253 -24.79 -8.45 -7.17
N LYS A 254 -25.15 -9.74 -7.16
CA LYS A 254 -24.29 -10.80 -7.73
C LYS A 254 -24.08 -10.60 -9.24
N TYR A 255 -25.14 -10.28 -9.98
CA TYR A 255 -25.05 -9.99 -11.41
C TYR A 255 -24.20 -8.74 -11.70
N GLN A 256 -24.33 -7.69 -10.88
CA GLN A 256 -23.48 -6.50 -10.96
C GLN A 256 -22.00 -6.83 -10.70
N ARG A 257 -21.70 -7.68 -9.71
CA ARG A 257 -20.33 -8.17 -9.44
C ARG A 257 -19.75 -8.97 -10.61
N ILE A 258 -20.51 -9.92 -11.15
CA ILE A 258 -20.08 -10.71 -12.32
C ILE A 258 -19.80 -9.80 -13.52
N ALA A 259 -20.66 -8.80 -13.76
CA ALA A 259 -20.45 -7.82 -14.82
C ALA A 259 -19.21 -6.93 -14.56
N LEU A 260 -18.98 -6.48 -13.32
CA LEU A 260 -17.79 -5.72 -12.97
C LEU A 260 -16.49 -6.54 -13.18
N ASP A 261 -16.48 -7.81 -12.78
CA ASP A 261 -15.35 -8.71 -13.03
C ASP A 261 -15.11 -8.92 -14.54
N GLU A 262 -16.20 -9.05 -15.32
CA GLU A 262 -16.13 -9.12 -16.79
C GLU A 262 -15.54 -7.86 -17.41
N LEU A 263 -15.95 -6.68 -16.95
CA LEU A 263 -15.42 -5.42 -17.45
C LEU A 263 -13.92 -5.31 -17.12
N GLN A 264 -13.53 -5.54 -15.87
CA GLN A 264 -12.13 -5.49 -15.46
C GLN A 264 -11.24 -6.44 -16.28
N ALA A 265 -11.72 -7.65 -16.54
CA ALA A 265 -10.99 -8.62 -17.38
C ALA A 265 -10.80 -8.12 -18.82
N ARG A 266 -11.83 -7.51 -19.41
CA ARG A 266 -11.73 -6.91 -20.76
C ARG A 266 -10.83 -5.69 -20.78
N LEU A 267 -10.85 -4.88 -19.73
CA LEU A 267 -9.99 -3.71 -19.60
C LEU A 267 -8.52 -4.10 -19.47
N ALA A 268 -8.21 -5.03 -18.56
CA ALA A 268 -6.87 -5.58 -18.34
C ALA A 268 -6.25 -6.21 -19.60
N ASP A 269 -7.08 -6.72 -20.50
CA ASP A 269 -6.68 -7.35 -21.74
C ASP A 269 -6.43 -6.37 -22.90
N ASN A 270 -6.91 -5.12 -22.78
CA ASN A 270 -6.94 -4.18 -23.91
C ASN A 270 -6.36 -2.80 -23.61
N TYR A 271 -6.27 -2.39 -22.34
CA TYR A 271 -5.87 -1.03 -21.94
C TYR A 271 -4.69 -1.05 -20.98
N TRP A 272 -3.90 0.03 -21.02
CA TRP A 272 -2.88 0.32 -20.01
C TRP A 272 -3.55 0.60 -18.66
N GLU A 273 -2.92 0.20 -17.56
CA GLU A 273 -3.36 0.54 -16.21
C GLU A 273 -2.26 1.24 -15.40
N LEU A 274 -2.67 1.96 -14.35
CA LEU A 274 -1.78 2.58 -13.39
C LEU A 274 -1.57 1.66 -12.18
N GLN A 275 -0.32 1.58 -11.74
CA GLN A 275 0.09 0.79 -10.58
C GLN A 275 1.20 1.49 -9.77
N GLY A 276 1.26 1.17 -8.48
CA GLY A 276 2.29 1.65 -7.56
C GLY A 276 2.13 3.10 -7.09
N TRP A 277 3.07 3.56 -6.26
CA TRP A 277 3.19 4.96 -5.87
C TRP A 277 4.65 5.44 -6.00
N PRO A 278 4.93 6.50 -6.77
CA PRO A 278 4.00 7.19 -7.67
C PRO A 278 3.46 6.26 -8.75
N GLU A 279 2.25 6.55 -9.23
CA GLU A 279 1.55 5.73 -10.22
C GLU A 279 2.33 5.68 -11.54
N LYS A 280 2.48 4.48 -12.10
CA LYS A 280 3.14 4.26 -13.40
C LYS A 280 2.28 3.42 -14.33
N PRO A 281 2.21 3.75 -15.63
CA PRO A 281 1.58 2.92 -16.62
C PRO A 281 2.25 1.55 -16.73
N CYS A 282 1.46 0.50 -16.66
CA CYS A 282 1.91 -0.86 -16.85
C CYS A 282 0.83 -1.72 -17.54
N ILE A 283 1.23 -2.94 -17.89
CA ILE A 283 0.34 -3.97 -18.39
C ILE A 283 -0.10 -4.81 -17.19
N TYR A 284 -1.40 -5.02 -17.05
CA TYR A 284 -1.94 -5.87 -15.98
C TYR A 284 -1.29 -7.24 -15.97
N LYS A 285 -0.88 -7.70 -14.78
CA LYS A 285 -0.25 -9.02 -14.59
C LYS A 285 -0.89 -9.86 -13.48
N TYR A 286 -1.20 -9.24 -12.34
CA TYR A 286 -1.73 -9.91 -11.14
C TYR A 286 -2.80 -9.06 -10.47
N SER A 287 -3.68 -9.70 -9.70
CA SER A 287 -4.74 -9.00 -8.94
C SER A 287 -4.32 -8.54 -7.54
N HIS A 288 -3.04 -8.64 -7.17
CA HIS A 288 -2.51 -8.21 -5.86
C HIS A 288 -2.50 -6.69 -5.60
N GLN A 289 -3.07 -5.89 -6.50
CA GLN A 289 -3.11 -4.43 -6.38
C GLN A 289 -4.55 -3.93 -6.51
N ASN A 290 -4.76 -2.66 -6.16
CA ASN A 290 -6.05 -1.98 -6.26
C ASN A 290 -7.17 -2.70 -5.48
N PHE A 291 -6.80 -3.36 -4.36
CA PHE A 291 -7.69 -4.09 -3.47
C PHE A 291 -8.57 -5.12 -4.19
N ARG A 292 -8.15 -5.64 -5.35
CA ARG A 292 -8.99 -6.51 -6.19
C ARG A 292 -9.30 -7.84 -5.50
N ARG A 293 -8.36 -8.36 -4.71
CA ARG A 293 -8.52 -9.57 -3.91
C ARG A 293 -9.37 -9.25 -2.68
N ASP A 294 -10.41 -10.05 -2.47
CA ASP A 294 -11.41 -9.89 -1.42
C ASP A 294 -11.46 -11.09 -0.46
N TYR A 295 -10.53 -12.02 -0.60
CA TYR A 295 -10.43 -13.25 0.18
C TYR A 295 -8.97 -13.69 0.26
N GLU A 296 -8.48 -14.02 1.47
CA GLU A 296 -7.14 -14.58 1.69
C GLU A 296 -7.21 -16.11 1.77
N PRO A 297 -6.97 -16.83 0.64
CA PRO A 297 -7.17 -18.27 0.58
C PRO A 297 -6.10 -19.07 1.33
N THR A 298 -5.01 -18.44 1.75
CA THR A 298 -3.87 -19.09 2.36
C THR A 298 -3.96 -19.14 3.89
N ILE A 299 -4.92 -18.42 4.47
CA ILE A 299 -5.24 -18.46 5.89
C ILE A 299 -6.58 -19.15 6.05
N LEU A 300 -6.57 -20.38 6.57
CA LEU A 300 -7.82 -21.05 6.88
C LEU A 300 -8.45 -20.41 8.12
N PRO A 301 -9.78 -20.15 8.14
CA PRO A 301 -10.50 -19.76 9.34
C PRO A 301 -10.42 -20.87 10.38
N LEU A 302 -9.33 -20.88 11.14
CA LEU A 302 -9.17 -21.76 12.27
C LEU A 302 -10.09 -21.22 13.36
N LYS A 303 -11.06 -22.06 13.77
CA LYS A 303 -11.66 -21.93 15.10
C LYS A 303 -10.48 -21.79 16.07
N GLU A 304 -10.27 -20.58 16.56
CA GLU A 304 -9.12 -20.20 17.36
C GLU A 304 -7.81 -20.48 16.61
N GLN A 305 -7.40 -19.56 15.73
CA GLN A 305 -5.96 -19.28 15.67
C GLN A 305 -5.55 -19.05 17.12
N VAL A 306 -4.87 -20.05 17.65
CA VAL A 306 -4.40 -20.12 19.02
C VAL A 306 -3.76 -18.77 19.27
N LYS A 307 -4.41 -17.90 20.06
CA LYS A 307 -3.69 -16.86 20.80
C LYS A 307 -2.60 -17.66 21.48
N THR A 308 -1.41 -17.68 20.92
CA THR A 308 -0.29 -18.47 21.43
C THR A 308 -0.14 -18.02 22.85
N GLN A 309 -0.67 -18.85 23.75
CA GLN A 309 -0.84 -18.51 25.15
C GLN A 309 0.57 -18.28 25.69
N ASN A 310 0.95 -17.03 25.93
CA ASN A 310 2.01 -16.63 26.84
C ASN A 310 3.42 -17.30 26.75
N THR A 311 3.76 -18.13 25.77
CA THR A 311 5.05 -18.86 25.77
C THR A 311 6.25 -18.07 25.24
N ASN A 312 6.05 -16.90 24.64
CA ASN A 312 7.11 -16.14 23.97
C ASN A 312 7.44 -14.81 24.68
N SER A 313 7.16 -14.68 25.99
CA SER A 313 7.40 -13.43 26.73
C SER A 313 8.86 -12.97 26.72
N TRP A 314 9.81 -13.90 26.52
CA TRP A 314 11.23 -13.60 26.36
C TRP A 314 11.50 -12.71 25.12
N MET A 315 10.67 -12.79 24.08
CA MET A 315 10.85 -12.05 22.83
C MET A 315 10.63 -10.55 22.98
N THR A 316 9.88 -10.07 23.99
CA THR A 316 9.66 -8.64 24.26
C THR A 316 10.33 -8.17 25.55
N ALA A 317 11.02 -9.07 26.26
CA ALA A 317 11.80 -8.69 27.42
C ALA A 317 12.93 -7.70 27.04
N PRO A 318 13.26 -6.72 27.90
CA PRO A 318 12.54 -6.34 29.12
C PRO A 318 11.20 -5.65 28.77
N ASN A 319 10.12 -6.06 29.44
CA ASN A 319 8.80 -5.47 29.24
C ASN A 319 8.72 -4.08 29.85
N ILE A 320 7.94 -3.20 29.22
CA ILE A 320 7.55 -1.94 29.84
C ILE A 320 6.40 -2.22 30.80
N GLU A 321 6.58 -1.82 32.06
CA GLU A 321 5.58 -1.93 33.11
C GLU A 321 5.50 -0.58 33.83
N LEU A 322 4.33 0.05 33.78
CA LEU A 322 4.15 1.35 34.40
C LEU A 322 4.15 1.22 35.93
N PRO A 323 4.95 2.03 36.65
CA PRO A 323 4.93 2.02 38.10
C PRO A 323 3.64 2.65 38.63
N ASN A 324 3.33 2.41 39.91
CA ASN A 324 2.30 3.20 40.57
C ASN A 324 2.82 4.61 40.90
N VAL A 325 2.27 5.63 40.25
CA VAL A 325 2.68 7.04 40.43
C VAL A 325 1.52 7.84 40.97
N ALA A 326 1.71 8.58 42.07
CA ALA A 326 0.70 9.49 42.60
C ALA A 326 0.51 10.72 41.70
N GLU A 327 -0.67 11.31 41.69
CA GLU A 327 -1.04 12.41 40.79
C GLU A 327 -0.08 13.61 40.86
N LYS A 328 0.31 13.98 42.08
CA LYS A 328 1.27 15.06 42.34
C LYS A 328 2.66 14.82 41.72
N ASP A 329 3.02 13.55 41.49
CA ASP A 329 4.34 13.13 41.03
C ASP A 329 4.36 12.84 39.51
N LEU A 330 3.20 12.87 38.84
CA LEU A 330 3.09 12.55 37.40
C LEU A 330 3.93 13.46 36.53
N LYS A 331 3.95 14.78 36.81
CA LYS A 331 4.74 15.74 36.03
C LYS A 331 6.24 15.41 36.05
N ALA A 332 6.73 14.90 37.18
CA ALA A 332 8.13 14.55 37.34
C ALA A 332 8.48 13.17 36.79
N TRP A 333 7.50 12.25 36.67
CA TRP A 333 7.74 10.85 36.30
C TRP A 333 8.50 10.65 34.98
N PRO A 334 8.17 11.34 33.87
CA PRO A 334 8.89 11.18 32.60
C PRO A 334 10.40 11.39 32.72
N PHE A 335 10.82 12.19 33.70
CA PHE A 335 12.19 12.63 33.85
C PHE A 335 13.03 11.82 34.85
N LYS A 336 12.41 10.87 35.58
CA LYS A 336 13.07 10.10 36.65
C LYS A 336 14.13 9.13 36.15
N GLU A 337 13.92 8.53 34.98
CA GLU A 337 14.88 7.61 34.37
C GLU A 337 15.07 7.95 32.89
N ASN A 338 16.07 7.31 32.29
CA ASN A 338 16.31 7.37 30.87
C ASN A 338 16.13 5.97 30.28
N PRO A 339 15.06 5.72 29.50
CA PRO A 339 14.78 4.43 28.88
C PRO A 339 15.92 3.87 28.01
N THR A 340 16.87 4.71 27.57
CA THR A 340 18.02 4.28 26.77
C THR A 340 19.18 3.67 27.58
N LEU A 341 19.12 3.62 28.90
CA LEU A 341 20.23 3.13 29.73
C LEU A 341 20.61 1.67 29.43
N PHE A 342 19.63 0.79 29.19
CA PHE A 342 19.83 -0.64 28.98
C PHE A 342 19.63 -1.07 27.51
N PHE A 343 20.12 -0.27 26.58
CA PHE A 343 19.89 -0.44 25.15
C PHE A 343 20.29 -1.85 24.65
N GLU A 344 21.43 -2.35 25.09
CA GLU A 344 21.97 -3.66 24.70
C GLU A 344 21.02 -4.81 25.05
N GLN A 345 20.27 -4.69 26.15
CA GLN A 345 19.30 -5.69 26.58
C GLN A 345 18.02 -5.69 25.73
N ASN A 346 17.77 -4.61 24.97
CA ASN A 346 16.59 -4.50 24.12
C ASN A 346 16.80 -5.17 22.75
N PHE A 347 18.02 -5.12 22.21
CA PHE A 347 18.31 -5.66 20.88
C PHE A 347 18.97 -7.04 20.88
N LEU A 348 19.54 -7.49 21.99
CA LEU A 348 20.08 -8.83 22.16
C LEU A 348 19.23 -9.61 23.16
N LYS A 349 18.63 -10.71 22.72
CA LYS A 349 17.73 -11.55 23.52
C LYS A 349 18.24 -12.98 23.58
N VAL A 350 17.85 -13.69 24.62
CA VAL A 350 18.18 -15.12 24.80
C VAL A 350 16.87 -15.87 25.01
N ASP A 351 16.67 -16.93 24.25
CA ASP A 351 15.48 -17.78 24.39
C ASP A 351 15.61 -18.73 25.59
N GLU A 352 14.54 -19.48 25.89
CA GLU A 352 14.50 -20.44 26.99
C GLU A 352 15.51 -21.60 26.83
N SER A 353 15.98 -21.85 25.61
CA SER A 353 16.98 -22.87 25.30
C SER A 353 18.42 -22.34 25.34
N GLY A 354 18.60 -21.04 25.61
CA GLY A 354 19.90 -20.38 25.67
C GLY A 354 20.45 -19.91 24.31
N ASN A 355 19.65 -19.95 23.23
CA ASN A 355 20.09 -19.39 21.94
C ASN A 355 19.96 -17.87 21.95
N SER A 356 20.91 -17.20 21.33
CA SER A 356 20.91 -15.73 21.22
C SER A 356 20.25 -15.24 19.94
N TRP A 357 19.51 -14.15 20.07
CA TRP A 357 18.68 -13.56 19.02
C TRP A 357 18.88 -12.06 18.96
N PHE A 358 18.96 -11.52 17.75
CA PHE A 358 18.92 -10.08 17.52
C PHE A 358 17.51 -9.61 17.19
N THR A 359 17.11 -8.49 17.77
CA THR A 359 15.84 -7.84 17.46
C THR A 359 15.95 -7.06 16.16
N LEU A 360 15.12 -7.39 15.18
CA LEU A 360 14.99 -6.66 13.91
C LEU A 360 13.95 -5.55 13.99
N TYR A 361 12.87 -5.78 14.74
CA TYR A 361 11.83 -4.80 15.03
C TYR A 361 11.17 -5.12 16.37
N GLU A 362 10.83 -4.10 17.14
CA GLU A 362 10.02 -4.23 18.35
C GLU A 362 9.12 -3.00 18.52
N TYR A 363 7.91 -3.26 18.99
CA TYR A 363 7.08 -2.29 19.67
C TYR A 363 6.70 -2.83 21.04
N ASN A 364 6.84 -2.01 22.08
CA ASN A 364 6.44 -2.35 23.44
C ASN A 364 5.84 -1.10 24.09
N SER A 365 4.68 -1.22 24.72
CA SER A 365 4.08 -0.12 25.46
C SER A 365 3.29 -0.60 26.66
N ASP A 366 3.11 0.33 27.60
CA ASP A 366 2.13 0.23 28.68
C ASP A 366 1.55 1.63 28.94
N LYS A 367 0.25 1.67 29.26
CA LYS A 367 -0.51 2.92 29.34
C LYS A 367 -1.57 2.84 30.45
N GLN A 368 -1.67 3.91 31.23
CA GLN A 368 -2.73 4.06 32.23
C GLN A 368 -3.68 5.18 31.81
N ARG A 369 -4.98 4.91 31.84
CA ARG A 369 -6.06 5.89 31.63
C ARG A 369 -6.75 6.23 32.94
N TYR A 370 -7.32 7.43 33.02
CA TYR A 370 -8.26 7.77 34.09
C TYR A 370 -9.55 6.95 33.95
N LYS A 371 -10.23 6.75 35.07
CA LYS A 371 -11.54 6.08 35.12
C LYS A 371 -12.66 7.11 35.12
N GLU A 372 -13.78 6.74 34.52
CA GLU A 372 -15.03 7.52 34.59
C GLU A 372 -15.45 7.79 36.05
N PRO A 373 -16.09 8.95 36.35
CA PRO A 373 -16.50 10.02 35.42
C PRO A 373 -15.41 11.08 35.13
N ASN A 374 -14.22 10.96 35.74
CA ASN A 374 -13.20 12.01 35.74
C ASN A 374 -12.05 11.69 34.79
N VAL A 375 -12.36 11.52 33.50
CA VAL A 375 -11.38 11.15 32.48
C VAL A 375 -10.49 12.31 32.03
N GLY A 376 -10.97 13.55 32.14
CA GLY A 376 -10.32 14.71 31.53
C GLY A 376 -10.46 14.73 30.01
N GLU A 377 -9.85 15.71 29.34
CA GLU A 377 -10.00 15.93 27.89
C GLU A 377 -9.40 14.80 27.03
N HIS A 378 -8.24 14.27 27.43
CA HIS A 378 -7.49 13.23 26.71
C HIS A 378 -7.78 11.81 27.26
N GLY A 379 -8.20 11.67 28.52
CA GLY A 379 -8.45 10.35 29.13
C GLY A 379 -7.21 9.55 29.52
N LEU A 380 -6.04 9.84 28.96
CA LEU A 380 -4.78 9.20 29.29
C LEU A 380 -4.19 9.84 30.54
N ARG A 381 -3.55 9.03 31.40
CA ARG A 381 -2.89 9.49 32.63
C ARG A 381 -1.38 9.57 32.42
N PHE A 382 -0.79 8.47 31.95
CA PHE A 382 0.59 8.41 31.51
C PHE A 382 0.83 7.13 30.72
N GLU A 383 1.83 7.16 29.86
CA GLU A 383 2.24 6.04 29.02
C GLU A 383 3.76 6.00 28.88
N GLU A 384 4.28 4.80 28.66
CA GLU A 384 5.61 4.57 28.14
C GLU A 384 5.51 3.67 26.92
N PHE A 385 6.21 4.05 25.85
CA PHE A 385 6.41 3.17 24.70
C PHE A 385 7.87 3.11 24.28
N ARG A 386 8.23 2.04 23.58
CA ARG A 386 9.52 1.83 22.94
C ARG A 386 9.32 1.23 21.57
N PHE A 387 9.94 1.85 20.58
CA PHE A 387 10.24 1.25 19.29
C PHE A 387 11.73 0.91 19.23
N LEU A 388 12.02 -0.26 18.69
CA LEU A 388 13.36 -0.65 18.29
C LEU A 388 13.33 -1.05 16.82
N TYR A 389 14.21 -0.45 16.03
CA TYR A 389 14.38 -0.76 14.62
C TYR A 389 15.80 -1.27 14.40
N CYS A 390 15.95 -2.25 13.51
CA CYS A 390 17.24 -2.66 12.96
C CYS A 390 17.25 -2.33 11.47
N VAL A 391 18.27 -1.63 11.02
CA VAL A 391 18.51 -1.38 9.60
C VAL A 391 19.86 -1.93 9.19
N PHE A 392 19.99 -2.33 7.93
CA PHE A 392 21.25 -2.75 7.34
C PHE A 392 21.82 -1.62 6.49
N VAL A 393 23.08 -1.30 6.72
CA VAL A 393 23.83 -0.30 5.95
C VAL A 393 25.03 -1.00 5.33
N GLU A 394 25.47 -0.58 4.15
CA GLU A 394 26.75 -1.06 3.63
C GLU A 394 27.89 -0.71 4.58
N LYS A 395 28.87 -1.60 4.78
CA LYS A 395 29.93 -1.41 5.79
C LYS A 395 30.76 -0.14 5.58
N ASN A 396 30.96 0.27 4.32
CA ASN A 396 31.62 1.53 3.93
C ASN A 396 30.80 2.78 4.32
N GLU A 397 29.47 2.71 4.25
CA GLU A 397 28.57 3.83 4.55
C GLU A 397 28.14 3.89 6.02
N LYS A 398 28.44 2.86 6.82
CA LYS A 398 28.11 2.78 8.26
C LYS A 398 28.35 4.09 9.02
N MET A 399 29.56 4.64 8.92
CA MET A 399 29.92 5.83 9.69
C MET A 399 29.24 7.10 9.16
N ASN A 400 29.00 7.18 7.85
CA ASN A 400 28.24 8.29 7.25
C ASN A 400 26.79 8.25 7.75
N PHE A 401 26.17 7.08 7.79
CA PHE A 401 24.81 6.87 8.31
C PHE A 401 24.72 7.28 9.79
N ILE A 402 25.60 6.76 10.64
CA ILE A 402 25.64 7.06 12.08
C ILE A 402 25.86 8.56 12.33
N ASN A 403 26.81 9.17 11.62
CA ASN A 403 27.11 10.60 11.79
C ASN A 403 25.96 11.49 11.34
N SER A 404 25.22 11.09 10.30
CA SER A 404 24.03 11.80 9.83
C SER A 404 22.90 11.79 10.87
N LEU A 405 22.69 10.67 11.56
CA LEU A 405 21.70 10.61 12.65
C LEU A 405 22.16 11.39 13.90
N LYS A 406 23.46 11.31 14.23
CA LYS A 406 24.06 12.08 15.34
C LYS A 406 23.96 13.58 15.14
N SER A 407 24.16 14.07 13.91
CA SER A 407 24.08 15.51 13.61
C SER A 407 22.65 16.03 13.70
N GLN A 408 21.66 15.21 13.30
CA GLN A 408 20.24 15.57 13.35
C GLN A 408 19.64 15.48 14.76
N ASN A 409 20.19 14.63 15.64
CA ASN A 409 19.65 14.34 16.98
C ASN A 409 18.13 14.08 16.95
N LYS A 410 17.69 13.33 15.95
CA LYS A 410 16.27 12.98 15.74
C LYS A 410 16.22 11.69 14.93
N ILE A 411 15.40 10.75 15.39
CA ILE A 411 15.04 9.55 14.61
C ILE A 411 13.59 9.74 14.16
N ASP A 412 13.36 9.67 12.85
CA ASP A 412 12.01 9.60 12.28
C ASP A 412 11.53 8.15 12.26
N GLY A 413 10.67 7.77 13.19
CA GLY A 413 10.18 6.39 13.30
C GLY A 413 9.42 5.91 12.07
N HIS A 414 8.85 6.82 11.26
CA HIS A 414 8.16 6.44 10.04
C HIS A 414 9.13 5.91 8.97
N SER A 415 10.35 6.45 8.90
CA SER A 415 11.34 6.09 7.88
C SER A 415 12.04 4.75 8.14
N PHE A 416 11.94 4.22 9.36
CA PHE A 416 12.66 2.99 9.76
C PHE A 416 11.74 1.80 10.05
N ARG A 417 10.42 1.98 9.96
CA ARG A 417 9.46 0.92 10.24
C ARG A 417 9.46 -0.13 9.11
N PRO A 418 9.19 -1.41 9.42
CA PRO A 418 8.93 -2.43 8.41
C PRO A 418 7.92 -1.94 7.37
N VAL A 419 8.23 -2.12 6.09
CA VAL A 419 7.30 -1.83 4.98
C VAL A 419 6.07 -2.71 5.15
N GLU A 420 4.89 -2.15 4.89
CA GLU A 420 3.61 -2.85 5.04
C GLU A 420 3.06 -3.28 3.68
N PHE A 421 2.62 -4.54 3.58
CA PHE A 421 1.86 -5.07 2.44
C PHE A 421 0.42 -5.31 2.89
N THR A 422 -0.49 -4.46 2.41
CA THR A 422 -1.90 -4.44 2.80
C THR A 422 -2.78 -4.96 1.66
N ASP A 423 -3.62 -5.97 1.93
CA ASP A 423 -4.65 -6.50 1.01
C ASP A 423 -4.14 -6.81 -0.42
N GLY A 424 -2.86 -7.15 -0.52
CA GLY A 424 -2.16 -7.24 -1.80
C GLY A 424 -1.70 -8.67 -2.11
N PRO A 425 -0.42 -9.00 -1.90
CA PRO A 425 0.05 -10.37 -2.09
C PRO A 425 -0.57 -11.30 -1.05
N TYR A 426 -0.75 -12.58 -1.36
CA TYR A 426 -1.22 -13.53 -0.35
C TYR A 426 -0.08 -13.96 0.56
N LEU A 427 -0.38 -14.29 1.82
CA LEU A 427 0.65 -14.67 2.80
C LEU A 427 1.53 -15.82 2.29
N LEU A 428 0.92 -16.91 1.83
CA LEU A 428 1.69 -18.06 1.32
C LEU A 428 2.15 -17.91 -0.14
N GLU A 429 2.02 -16.73 -0.76
CA GLU A 429 2.79 -16.37 -1.98
C GLU A 429 4.23 -15.97 -1.64
N ALA A 430 4.51 -15.67 -0.38
CA ALA A 430 5.84 -15.34 0.11
C ALA A 430 6.76 -16.58 0.02
N PHE A 431 7.89 -16.56 -0.68
CA PHE A 431 8.41 -15.51 -1.57
C PHE A 431 8.54 -15.99 -3.02
N TRP A 432 7.85 -17.08 -3.37
CA TRP A 432 7.96 -17.72 -4.67
C TRP A 432 7.22 -16.98 -5.79
N ARG A 433 6.25 -16.12 -5.46
CA ARG A 433 5.52 -15.31 -6.45
C ARG A 433 6.11 -13.92 -6.55
N SER A 434 6.01 -13.31 -7.73
CA SER A 434 6.49 -11.94 -7.96
C SER A 434 5.52 -10.85 -7.47
N THR A 435 4.48 -11.22 -6.72
CA THR A 435 3.55 -10.28 -6.06
C THR A 435 4.16 -9.64 -4.81
N TRP A 436 5.17 -10.28 -4.23
CA TRP A 436 6.02 -9.70 -3.20
C TRP A 436 7.17 -8.96 -3.85
N GLU A 437 6.98 -7.68 -4.16
CA GLU A 437 8.06 -6.80 -4.59
C GLU A 437 8.92 -6.40 -3.39
N SER A 438 10.24 -6.36 -3.56
CA SER A 438 11.14 -6.04 -2.46
C SER A 438 12.48 -5.57 -3.03
N GLY A 439 12.98 -4.45 -2.51
CA GLY A 439 14.30 -3.91 -2.82
C GLY A 439 15.19 -3.97 -1.59
N LYS A 440 16.42 -4.47 -1.76
CA LYS A 440 17.48 -4.28 -0.76
C LYS A 440 18.08 -2.90 -0.99
N PHE A 441 18.30 -2.14 0.08
CA PHE A 441 18.78 -0.74 0.01
C PHE A 441 17.81 0.20 -0.73
N SER A 442 16.50 0.01 -0.53
CA SER A 442 15.46 0.86 -1.13
C SER A 442 15.22 2.18 -0.37
N GLU A 443 15.58 2.22 0.91
CA GLU A 443 15.28 3.36 1.78
C GLU A 443 16.45 4.34 1.80
N ASN A 444 16.15 5.61 1.97
CA ASN A 444 17.13 6.69 1.87
C ASN A 444 17.08 7.60 3.10
N LEU A 445 18.25 7.82 3.71
CA LEU A 445 18.47 8.85 4.71
C LEU A 445 19.11 10.06 4.04
N PHE A 446 18.38 11.18 4.01
CA PHE A 446 18.88 12.43 3.46
C PHE A 446 19.59 13.28 4.52
N HIS A 447 20.81 13.73 4.20
CA HIS A 447 21.56 14.67 5.04
C HIS A 447 22.51 15.53 4.20
N ASN A 448 22.39 16.86 4.28
CA ASN A 448 23.22 17.83 3.55
C ASN A 448 23.40 17.47 2.06
N ASP A 449 22.28 17.27 1.35
CA ASP A 449 22.21 16.88 -0.07
C ASP A 449 22.83 15.52 -0.43
N LYS A 450 23.25 14.72 0.58
CA LYS A 450 23.65 13.32 0.39
C LYS A 450 22.51 12.38 0.73
N SER A 451 22.33 11.38 -0.12
CA SER A 451 21.45 10.24 0.13
C SER A 451 22.28 9.06 0.59
N ILE A 452 21.93 8.47 1.74
CA ILE A 452 22.56 7.25 2.25
C ILE A 452 21.51 6.16 2.23
N GLU A 453 21.75 5.13 1.41
CA GLU A 453 20.83 4.01 1.28
C GLU A 453 20.95 3.05 2.47
N PHE A 454 19.81 2.49 2.89
CA PHE A 454 19.75 1.47 3.93
C PHE A 454 18.62 0.47 3.63
N ALA A 455 18.70 -0.72 4.21
CA ALA A 455 17.69 -1.76 4.06
C ALA A 455 16.99 -2.07 5.39
N ILE A 456 15.68 -2.27 5.35
CA ILE A 456 14.90 -2.70 6.52
C ILE A 456 14.64 -4.21 6.36
N PRO A 457 15.14 -5.09 7.25
CA PRO A 457 15.16 -6.54 7.03
C PRO A 457 13.82 -7.26 7.29
N ALA A 458 12.83 -6.55 7.82
CA ALA A 458 11.51 -7.09 8.11
C ALA A 458 10.43 -6.33 7.32
N THR A 459 9.29 -6.98 7.15
CA THR A 459 8.07 -6.42 6.58
C THR A 459 6.87 -6.81 7.44
N ARG A 460 5.77 -6.07 7.30
CA ARG A 460 4.50 -6.36 7.93
C ARG A 460 3.50 -6.76 6.85
N TYR A 461 2.95 -7.96 6.98
CA TYR A 461 1.79 -8.38 6.21
C TYR A 461 0.52 -7.97 6.97
N LEU A 462 -0.38 -7.27 6.30
CA LEU A 462 -1.68 -6.84 6.82
C LEU A 462 -2.78 -7.28 5.87
N TRP A 463 -3.74 -8.03 6.40
CA TRP A 463 -4.99 -8.33 5.73
C TRP A 463 -6.12 -7.70 6.55
N GLU A 464 -6.78 -6.70 6.00
CA GLU A 464 -7.79 -5.95 6.74
C GLU A 464 -9.10 -6.73 6.86
N SER A 465 -9.83 -6.48 7.95
CA SER A 465 -11.12 -7.13 8.22
C SER A 465 -12.26 -6.72 7.29
N HIS A 466 -12.08 -5.65 6.50
CA HIS A 466 -13.18 -4.97 5.83
C HIS A 466 -13.64 -5.71 4.56
N LEU A 467 -12.75 -6.42 3.85
CA LEU A 467 -13.08 -7.14 2.61
C LEU A 467 -13.36 -8.63 2.82
N ASP A 468 -12.66 -9.28 3.74
CA ASP A 468 -12.69 -10.73 3.90
C ASP A 468 -13.57 -11.16 5.08
N LYS A 469 -14.78 -11.61 4.77
CA LYS A 469 -15.73 -12.13 5.77
C LYS A 469 -15.28 -13.44 6.44
N SER A 470 -14.27 -14.12 5.91
CA SER A 470 -13.68 -15.30 6.54
C SER A 470 -12.67 -14.95 7.65
N LEU A 471 -12.18 -13.70 7.67
CA LEU A 471 -11.25 -13.15 8.65
C LEU A 471 -11.85 -11.85 9.25
N PRO A 472 -12.87 -11.95 10.13
CA PRO A 472 -13.61 -10.78 10.62
C PRO A 472 -12.77 -9.81 11.46
N GLU A 473 -11.65 -10.27 12.04
CA GLU A 473 -10.70 -9.44 12.78
C GLU A 473 -9.48 -9.05 11.92
N GLY A 474 -9.48 -9.44 10.63
CA GLY A 474 -8.31 -9.35 9.77
C GLY A 474 -7.22 -10.32 10.18
N PHE A 475 -6.01 -10.10 9.66
CA PHE A 475 -4.82 -10.84 10.03
C PHE A 475 -3.59 -9.93 9.90
N THR A 476 -2.63 -10.09 10.81
CA THR A 476 -1.36 -9.37 10.74
C THR A 476 -0.24 -10.30 11.15
N ILE A 477 0.89 -10.24 10.45
CA ILE A 477 2.12 -10.88 10.88
C ILE A 477 3.34 -10.12 10.40
N HIS A 478 4.36 -10.01 11.25
CA HIS A 478 5.68 -9.60 10.81
C HIS A 478 6.46 -10.77 10.24
N MET A 479 7.19 -10.53 9.15
CA MET A 479 7.93 -11.54 8.42
C MET A 479 9.24 -10.96 7.84
N PRO A 480 10.22 -11.78 7.43
CA PRO A 480 11.42 -11.26 6.78
C PRO A 480 11.06 -10.57 5.46
N GLN A 481 11.85 -9.58 5.05
CA GLN A 481 11.79 -9.09 3.67
C GLN A 481 12.10 -10.24 2.70
N LYS A 482 11.51 -10.18 1.50
CA LYS A 482 11.74 -11.17 0.46
C LYS A 482 13.22 -11.36 0.15
N TRP A 483 13.97 -10.28 -0.08
CA TRP A 483 15.40 -10.39 -0.39
C TRP A 483 16.17 -11.10 0.72
N LEU A 484 15.83 -10.85 1.99
CA LEU A 484 16.49 -11.48 3.13
C LEU A 484 16.18 -12.99 3.17
N ALA A 485 14.90 -13.33 2.99
CA ALA A 485 14.45 -14.70 2.98
C ALA A 485 15.05 -15.50 1.82
N GLU A 486 15.12 -14.94 0.62
CA GLU A 486 15.73 -15.58 -0.55
C GLU A 486 17.24 -15.79 -0.35
N GLU A 487 17.97 -14.78 0.13
CA GLU A 487 19.41 -14.87 0.36
C GLU A 487 19.81 -15.86 1.48
N LEU A 488 18.92 -16.06 2.46
CA LEU A 488 19.04 -17.04 3.55
C LEU A 488 18.36 -18.38 3.24
N ASN A 489 17.66 -18.52 2.10
CA ASN A 489 16.86 -19.69 1.73
C ASN A 489 15.81 -20.08 2.79
N LEU A 490 15.09 -19.08 3.31
CA LEU A 490 14.07 -19.28 4.33
C LEU A 490 12.74 -19.70 3.73
N SER A 491 12.01 -20.51 4.49
CA SER A 491 10.62 -20.86 4.21
C SER A 491 9.79 -20.75 5.48
N ILE A 492 8.50 -20.48 5.34
CA ILE A 492 7.57 -20.45 6.47
C ILE A 492 7.46 -21.85 7.08
N SER A 493 7.49 -21.95 8.41
CA SER A 493 7.32 -23.21 9.11
C SER A 493 5.89 -23.73 8.92
N LYS A 494 5.77 -25.03 8.64
CA LYS A 494 4.47 -25.70 8.45
C LYS A 494 3.66 -25.84 9.74
N SER A 495 4.32 -25.81 10.89
CA SER A 495 3.68 -25.96 12.20
C SER A 495 3.33 -24.63 12.86
N ASP A 496 3.98 -23.54 12.46
CA ASP A 496 3.89 -22.25 13.11
C ASP A 496 4.23 -21.13 12.12
N ILE A 497 3.21 -20.41 11.66
CA ILE A 497 3.35 -19.35 10.65
C ILE A 497 4.16 -18.15 11.14
N SER A 498 4.43 -18.04 12.45
CA SER A 498 5.30 -17.02 13.05
C SER A 498 6.80 -17.35 12.99
N LYS A 499 7.17 -18.49 12.42
CA LYS A 499 8.55 -18.96 12.33
C LYS A 499 8.96 -19.19 10.88
N TRP A 500 10.18 -18.76 10.55
CA TRP A 500 10.84 -19.06 9.29
C TRP A 500 12.06 -19.92 9.55
N VAL A 501 12.17 -20.97 8.76
CA VAL A 501 13.19 -22.01 8.91
C VAL A 501 14.08 -22.07 7.69
N ASP A 502 15.33 -22.50 7.91
CA ASP A 502 16.25 -22.86 6.83
C ASP A 502 15.88 -24.22 6.21
N LYS A 503 16.68 -24.66 5.24
CA LYS A 503 16.55 -25.96 4.56
C LYS A 503 16.64 -27.18 5.51
N ASP A 504 17.27 -27.02 6.67
CA ASP A 504 17.51 -28.06 7.67
C ASP A 504 16.42 -28.03 8.77
N ASN A 505 15.41 -27.15 8.63
CA ASN A 505 14.32 -26.87 9.57
C ASN A 505 14.76 -26.18 10.87
N ASN A 506 15.92 -25.54 10.91
CA ASN A 506 16.31 -24.70 12.06
C ASN A 506 15.56 -23.37 11.98
N VAL A 507 15.03 -22.90 13.12
CA VAL A 507 14.38 -21.58 13.19
C VAL A 507 15.44 -20.50 13.07
N VAL A 508 15.31 -19.66 12.03
CA VAL A 508 16.23 -18.56 11.77
C VAL A 508 15.61 -17.23 12.14
N PHE A 509 14.31 -17.07 11.91
CA PHE A 509 13.57 -15.84 12.15
C PHE A 509 12.24 -16.17 12.84
N GLN A 510 11.85 -15.35 13.80
CA GLN A 510 10.60 -15.51 14.55
C GLN A 510 9.93 -14.17 14.79
N SER A 511 8.60 -14.14 14.62
CA SER A 511 7.76 -13.00 14.98
C SER A 511 6.83 -13.32 16.13
N MET A 512 6.42 -12.30 16.86
CA MET A 512 5.36 -12.35 17.84
C MET A 512 4.54 -11.07 17.71
N ASP A 513 3.28 -11.23 17.34
CA ASP A 513 2.27 -10.18 17.21
C ASP A 513 1.16 -10.48 18.20
N ASN A 514 1.38 -10.15 19.48
CA ASN A 514 0.57 -10.71 20.57
C ASN A 514 -0.64 -9.83 20.92
N THR A 515 -0.58 -8.51 20.66
CA THR A 515 -1.60 -7.49 21.00
C THR A 515 -1.19 -6.12 20.45
N ASP A 516 -2.11 -5.14 20.45
CA ASP A 516 -1.84 -3.72 20.14
C ASP A 516 -0.63 -3.12 20.85
N ASP A 517 -0.24 -3.64 22.02
CA ASP A 517 0.80 -3.04 22.87
C ASP A 517 2.18 -3.73 22.75
N ARG A 518 2.29 -4.89 22.06
CA ARG A 518 3.54 -5.69 22.03
C ARG A 518 3.74 -6.46 20.73
N THR A 519 4.86 -6.16 20.07
CA THR A 519 5.37 -6.85 18.88
C THR A 519 6.87 -7.07 18.99
N ALA A 520 7.36 -8.23 18.56
CA ALA A 520 8.79 -8.49 18.42
C ALA A 520 9.10 -9.33 17.18
N VAL A 521 10.20 -8.98 16.52
CA VAL A 521 10.71 -9.64 15.32
C VAL A 521 12.17 -9.92 15.52
N LEU A 522 12.56 -11.19 15.52
CA LEU A 522 13.89 -11.63 15.91
C LEU A 522 14.53 -12.47 14.81
N ILE A 523 15.86 -12.41 14.72
CA ILE A 523 16.69 -13.29 13.89
C ILE A 523 17.79 -13.90 14.74
N ASN A 524 18.15 -15.16 14.46
CA ASN A 524 19.23 -15.83 15.17
C ASN A 524 20.55 -15.05 15.04
N GLN A 525 21.26 -14.85 16.16
CA GLN A 525 22.46 -14.02 16.23
C GLN A 525 23.57 -14.52 15.28
N ASP A 526 23.83 -15.82 15.28
CA ASP A 526 24.95 -16.40 14.53
C ASP A 526 24.68 -16.35 13.02
N ILE A 527 23.41 -16.54 12.63
CA ILE A 527 22.96 -16.40 11.25
C ILE A 527 23.10 -14.95 10.78
N LEU A 528 22.61 -13.96 11.55
CA LEU A 528 22.75 -12.55 11.19
C LEU A 528 24.24 -12.16 11.10
N SER A 529 25.07 -12.58 12.05
CA SER A 529 26.50 -12.27 12.06
C SER A 529 27.22 -12.84 10.82
N SER A 530 26.88 -14.08 10.44
CA SER A 530 27.41 -14.73 9.24
C SER A 530 26.94 -14.02 7.96
N TYR A 531 25.66 -13.66 7.93
CA TYR A 531 25.04 -12.92 6.83
C TYR A 531 25.70 -11.54 6.64
N SER A 532 25.91 -10.79 7.73
CA SER A 532 26.54 -9.46 7.69
C SER A 532 27.96 -9.50 7.14
N ASN A 533 28.72 -10.55 7.46
CA ASN A 533 30.05 -10.74 6.89
C ASN A 533 30.00 -11.13 5.42
N LYS A 534 29.10 -12.04 5.03
CA LYS A 534 28.96 -12.50 3.65
C LYS A 534 28.54 -11.37 2.69
N PHE A 535 27.61 -10.52 3.11
CA PHE A 535 27.04 -9.46 2.26
C PHE A 535 27.66 -8.08 2.47
N ASN A 536 28.75 -7.98 3.26
CA ASN A 536 29.44 -6.73 3.55
C ASN A 536 28.52 -5.62 4.09
N ILE A 537 27.60 -6.00 4.97
CA ILE A 537 26.66 -5.07 5.62
C ILE A 537 26.94 -4.94 7.11
N GLU A 538 26.46 -3.86 7.71
CA GLU A 538 26.43 -3.65 9.14
C GLU A 538 24.96 -3.44 9.61
N PRO A 539 24.48 -4.25 10.55
CA PRO A 539 23.26 -3.96 11.29
C PRO A 539 23.46 -2.78 12.25
N VAL A 540 22.54 -1.81 12.20
CA VAL A 540 22.49 -0.65 13.10
C VAL A 540 21.13 -0.62 13.77
N TRP A 541 21.12 -0.51 15.10
CA TRP A 541 19.90 -0.45 15.89
C TRP A 541 19.55 0.98 16.26
N LEU A 542 18.28 1.32 16.10
CA LEU A 542 17.71 2.63 16.36
C LEU A 542 16.60 2.46 17.38
N MET A 543 16.65 3.20 18.48
CA MET A 543 15.63 3.14 19.52
C MET A 543 14.97 4.49 19.70
N ILE A 544 13.64 4.46 19.80
CA ILE A 544 12.81 5.59 20.21
C ILE A 544 12.01 5.12 21.41
N SER A 545 12.14 5.79 22.54
CA SER A 545 11.27 5.57 23.69
C SER A 545 10.74 6.88 24.21
N GLU A 546 9.48 6.91 24.62
CA GLU A 546 8.86 8.10 25.16
C GLU A 546 8.14 7.77 26.44
N ARG A 547 8.36 8.59 27.46
CA ARG A 547 7.54 8.64 28.67
C ARG A 547 6.72 9.90 28.61
N SER A 548 5.41 9.75 28.70
CA SER A 548 4.45 10.85 28.55
C SER A 548 3.44 10.84 29.67
N ALA A 549 3.20 12.00 30.30
CA ALA A 549 2.27 12.17 31.40
C ALA A 549 1.26 13.28 31.12
N PHE A 550 0.01 13.02 31.48
CA PHE A 550 -1.15 13.89 31.27
C PHE A 550 -1.89 14.05 32.62
N PRO A 551 -1.37 14.90 33.53
CA PRO A 551 -2.02 15.16 34.81
C PRO A 551 -3.47 15.63 34.63
N ASN A 552 -4.39 15.05 35.40
CA ASN A 552 -5.85 15.18 35.29
C ASN A 552 -6.43 14.94 33.87
N GLY A 553 -5.68 14.28 32.99
CA GLY A 553 -6.12 13.96 31.62
C GLY A 553 -6.16 15.15 30.70
N SER A 554 -5.42 16.24 30.97
CA SER A 554 -5.41 17.44 30.12
C SER A 554 -4.12 17.60 29.33
N ASN A 555 -4.26 17.99 28.06
CA ASN A 555 -3.16 18.32 27.16
C ASN A 555 -2.38 19.56 27.61
N SER A 556 -3.03 20.48 28.31
CA SER A 556 -2.40 21.70 28.85
C SER A 556 -1.21 21.38 29.76
N HIS A 557 -1.31 20.29 30.53
CA HIS A 557 -0.35 19.85 31.54
C HIS A 557 0.58 18.73 31.07
N PHE A 558 0.60 18.44 29.77
CA PHE A 558 1.48 17.43 29.19
C PHE A 558 2.94 17.65 29.60
N CYS A 559 3.56 16.59 30.10
CA CYS A 559 4.99 16.50 30.38
C CYS A 559 5.51 15.25 29.69
N GLY A 560 6.61 15.35 28.94
CA GLY A 560 7.13 14.21 28.21
C GLY A 560 8.64 14.22 28.08
N ARG A 561 9.25 13.04 28.08
CA ARG A 561 10.64 12.81 27.69
C ARG A 561 10.67 11.82 26.54
N ARG A 562 11.20 12.26 25.41
CA ARG A 562 11.58 11.38 24.30
C ARG A 562 13.06 11.07 24.39
N SER A 563 13.39 9.80 24.54
CA SER A 563 14.73 9.25 24.64
C SER A 563 15.05 8.43 23.40
N GLU A 564 16.11 8.80 22.70
CA GLU A 564 16.50 8.21 21.43
C GLU A 564 17.93 7.69 21.50
N GLY A 565 18.24 6.67 20.71
CA GLY A 565 19.59 6.16 20.64
C GLY A 565 19.90 5.35 19.39
N ILE A 566 21.20 5.25 19.11
CA ILE A 566 21.78 4.43 18.04
C ILE A 566 22.76 3.43 18.66
N ALA A 567 22.75 2.19 18.22
CA ALA A 567 23.73 1.16 18.58
C ALA A 567 24.32 0.48 17.34
N TRP A 568 25.63 0.25 17.33
CA TRP A 568 26.36 -0.40 16.23
C TRP A 568 27.58 -1.17 16.76
N LEU A 569 28.12 -2.07 15.94
CA LEU A 569 29.33 -2.81 16.27
C LEU A 569 30.57 -2.05 15.74
N GLU A 570 31.58 -1.91 16.60
CA GLU A 570 32.89 -1.33 16.26
C GLU A 570 33.98 -2.17 16.93
N GLU A 571 34.87 -2.77 16.12
CA GLU A 571 35.99 -3.59 16.59
C GLU A 571 35.54 -4.71 17.57
N GLY A 572 34.38 -5.34 17.29
CA GLY A 572 33.81 -6.40 18.12
C GLY A 572 33.13 -5.92 19.41
N ASN A 573 33.03 -4.60 19.63
CA ASN A 573 32.39 -4.02 20.80
C ASN A 573 31.15 -3.22 20.41
N TRP A 574 30.08 -3.34 21.20
CA TRP A 574 28.89 -2.53 21.04
C TRP A 574 29.17 -1.08 21.44
N LYS A 575 28.86 -0.15 20.53
CA LYS A 575 28.90 1.29 20.78
C LYS A 575 27.48 1.81 20.78
N THR A 576 27.23 2.81 21.63
CA THR A 576 25.93 3.48 21.67
C THR A 576 26.10 4.99 21.69
N PHE A 577 25.13 5.70 21.11
CA PHE A 577 24.98 7.15 21.22
C PHE A 577 23.52 7.46 21.54
N LYS A 578 23.28 8.27 22.57
CA LYS A 578 21.96 8.43 23.20
C LYS A 578 21.69 9.92 23.47
N TRP A 579 20.46 10.36 23.28
CA TRP A 579 20.06 11.74 23.58
C TRP A 579 18.60 11.80 24.05
N ASN A 580 18.23 12.91 24.69
CA ASN A 580 16.90 13.15 25.23
C ASN A 580 16.34 14.48 24.75
N ARG A 581 15.02 14.53 24.54
CA ARG A 581 14.26 15.74 24.27
C ARG A 581 13.09 15.81 25.25
N ASP A 582 13.14 16.81 26.12
CA ASP A 582 12.14 17.00 27.19
C ASP A 582 11.15 18.09 26.80
N THR A 583 9.86 17.84 27.02
CA THR A 583 8.76 18.79 26.84
C THR A 583 8.17 19.13 28.20
N LYS A 584 8.13 20.44 28.53
CA LYS A 584 7.51 21.00 29.74
C LYS A 584 7.92 20.26 31.04
N ARG A 585 9.11 20.58 31.56
CA ARG A 585 9.63 20.05 32.83
C ARG A 585 8.91 20.61 34.07
#